data_AF-A0A0H3NZP4-F1
#
_entry.id   AF-A0A0H3NZP4-F1
#
_cell.length_a   1.000
_cell.length_b   1.000
_cell.length_c   1.000
_cell.angle_alpha   90.00
_cell.angle_beta   90.00
_cell.angle_gamma   90.00
#
_symmetry.space_group_name_H-M   'P 1'
#
loop_
_entity.id
_entity.type
_entity.pdbx_description
1 polymer ?
#
loop_
_entity_poly.entity_id
_entity_poly.type
_entity_poly.pdbx_seq_one_letter_code
_entity_poly.pdbx_strand_id
1 'polypeptide(L)'
;MSHIQTEYEQVRAIIGDNSLTTLLSIGHDSTTVVTGSSGMVFAEQRLTVGSNHVALRYFKHNPPTPDEMETAIMVVEDEVIRISPAVNKTSQLITTDGYIAEIAHLAGLPTQAEIVMSLESVERMFDRLAAVMMGRTAASEGIPADNEFAARLLILREFMHHLQFSAITVLR
;
A
#
# COMPACT_ATOMS: atom_id res chain seq x y z
N MET A 1 -10.07 18.41 -12.92
CA MET A 1 -9.17 17.26 -12.75
C MET A 1 -9.24 16.83 -11.29
N SER A 2 -9.31 15.54 -11.01
CA SER A 2 -9.25 15.02 -9.65
C SER A 2 -7.82 15.18 -9.10
N HIS A 3 -7.66 15.27 -7.78
CA HIS A 3 -6.34 15.38 -7.13
C HIS A 3 -5.37 14.28 -7.58
N ILE A 4 -5.88 13.06 -7.71
CA ILE A 4 -5.09 11.89 -8.13
C ILE A 4 -4.64 11.95 -9.59
N GLN A 5 -5.40 12.62 -10.47
CA GLN A 5 -5.00 12.78 -11.88
C GLN A 5 -3.84 13.77 -12.01
N THR A 6 -3.87 14.85 -11.23
CA THR A 6 -2.75 15.80 -11.14
C THR A 6 -1.51 15.14 -10.53
N GLU A 7 -1.67 14.32 -9.49
CA GLU A 7 -0.58 13.54 -8.89
C GLU A 7 0.02 12.56 -9.91
N TYR A 8 -0.83 11.87 -10.67
CA TYR A 8 -0.39 10.99 -11.75
C TYR A 8 0.46 11.74 -12.79
N GLU A 9 0.00 12.90 -13.27
CA GLU A 9 0.75 13.74 -14.22
C GLU A 9 2.12 14.19 -13.67
N GLN A 10 2.20 14.52 -12.38
CA GLN A 10 3.46 14.88 -11.71
C GLN A 10 4.44 13.70 -11.64
N VAL A 11 3.95 12.53 -11.23
CA VAL A 11 4.72 11.29 -11.21
C VAL A 11 5.23 10.94 -12.60
N ARG A 12 4.41 11.14 -13.64
CA ARG A 12 4.82 10.92 -15.04
C ARG A 12 5.98 11.81 -15.47
N ALA A 13 5.96 13.09 -15.07
CA ALA A 13 7.04 14.02 -15.40
C ALA A 13 8.40 13.58 -14.82
N ILE A 14 8.40 12.80 -13.73
CA ILE A 14 9.62 12.29 -13.06
C ILE A 14 10.15 11.03 -13.75
N ILE A 15 9.28 10.09 -14.12
CA ILE A 15 9.67 8.74 -14.57
C ILE A 15 9.84 8.66 -16.11
N GLY A 16 9.25 9.60 -16.85
CA GLY A 16 9.32 9.68 -18.30
C GLY A 16 8.13 9.03 -19.04
N ASP A 17 7.96 9.36 -20.32
CA ASP A 17 6.70 9.15 -21.06
C ASP A 17 6.43 7.73 -21.59
N ASN A 18 7.41 6.81 -21.52
CA ASN A 18 7.30 5.51 -22.20
C ASN A 18 7.05 4.28 -21.30
N SER A 19 7.12 4.40 -19.98
CA SER A 19 6.81 3.28 -19.09
C SER A 19 5.31 3.18 -18.83
N LEU A 20 4.79 1.97 -18.63
CA LEU A 20 3.44 1.78 -18.11
C LEU A 20 3.48 1.93 -16.59
N THR A 21 2.60 2.76 -16.03
CA THR A 21 2.62 3.12 -14.60
C THR A 21 1.30 2.77 -13.94
N THR A 22 1.38 2.18 -12.75
CA THR A 22 0.26 2.10 -11.80
C THR A 22 0.61 2.95 -10.58
N LEU A 23 -0.15 4.02 -10.35
CA LEU A 23 -0.07 4.85 -9.16
C LEU A 23 -1.02 4.31 -8.09
N LEU A 24 -0.50 4.09 -6.89
CA LEU A 24 -1.24 3.64 -5.70
C LEU A 24 -1.24 4.73 -4.63
N SER A 25 -2.43 5.05 -4.10
CA SER A 25 -2.62 5.94 -2.96
C SER A 25 -3.54 5.29 -1.93
N ILE A 26 -3.04 5.05 -0.71
CA ILE A 26 -3.81 4.41 0.37
C ILE A 26 -4.33 5.50 1.31
N GLY A 27 -5.48 6.07 0.96
CA GLY A 27 -6.15 7.07 1.79
C GLY A 27 -6.72 6.48 3.08
N HIS A 28 -7.19 7.36 3.97
CA HIS A 28 -7.82 6.97 5.23
C HIS A 28 -9.10 6.14 5.01
N ASP A 29 -9.99 6.58 4.12
CA ASP A 29 -11.29 5.93 3.92
C ASP A 29 -11.33 4.95 2.74
N SER A 30 -10.43 5.12 1.77
CA SER A 30 -10.39 4.33 0.54
C SER A 30 -9.02 4.35 -0.12
N THR A 31 -8.75 3.34 -0.94
CA THR A 31 -7.54 3.24 -1.76
C THR A 31 -7.86 3.56 -3.21
N THR A 32 -7.01 4.36 -3.87
CA THR A 32 -7.16 4.73 -5.28
C THR A 32 -5.98 4.19 -6.08
N VAL A 33 -6.30 3.68 -7.26
CA VAL A 33 -5.35 3.03 -8.18
C VAL A 33 -5.56 3.61 -9.56
N VAL A 34 -4.51 4.19 -10.15
CA VAL A 34 -4.56 4.77 -11.50
C VAL A 34 -3.52 4.07 -12.37
N THR A 35 -3.95 3.42 -13.44
CA THR A 35 -3.07 2.78 -14.42
C THR A 35 -3.11 3.53 -15.74
N GLY A 36 -1.95 3.81 -16.33
CA GLY A 36 -1.84 4.54 -17.59
C GLY A 36 -0.43 4.54 -18.19
N SER A 37 -0.29 5.13 -19.37
CA SER A 37 0.98 5.40 -20.04
C SER A 37 0.90 6.68 -20.86
N SER A 38 2.03 7.38 -21.05
CA SER A 38 2.19 8.45 -22.05
C SER A 38 1.12 9.55 -21.95
N GLY A 39 0.79 9.97 -20.73
CA GLY A 39 -0.22 11.00 -20.46
C GLY A 39 -1.68 10.54 -20.59
N MET A 40 -1.93 9.26 -20.90
CA MET A 40 -3.27 8.69 -20.94
C MET A 40 -3.51 7.75 -19.75
N VAL A 41 -4.54 8.07 -18.97
CA VAL A 41 -5.09 7.15 -17.97
C VAL A 41 -5.96 6.12 -18.69
N PHE A 42 -5.66 4.84 -18.48
CA PHE A 42 -6.43 3.72 -19.04
C PHE A 42 -7.48 3.21 -18.07
N ALA A 43 -7.19 3.27 -16.77
CA ALA A 43 -8.09 2.83 -15.72
C ALA A 43 -7.88 3.63 -14.44
N GLU A 44 -8.97 4.03 -13.80
CA GLU A 44 -9.00 4.50 -12.41
C GLU A 44 -9.92 3.54 -11.63
N GLN A 45 -9.39 2.97 -10.56
CA GLN A 45 -10.10 2.04 -9.68
C GLN A 45 -10.09 2.57 -8.25
N ARG A 46 -11.20 2.37 -7.54
CA ARG A 46 -11.32 2.72 -6.14
C ARG A 46 -11.71 1.49 -5.34
N LEU A 47 -10.88 1.15 -4.36
CA LEU A 47 -11.24 0.16 -3.35
C LEU A 47 -11.95 0.90 -2.21
N THR A 48 -12.94 0.24 -1.63
CA THR A 48 -13.68 0.73 -0.47
C THR A 48 -12.90 0.56 0.83
N VAL A 49 -11.70 -0.03 0.78
CA VAL A 49 -10.76 -0.15 1.90
C VAL A 49 -9.76 1.00 1.91
N GLY A 50 -9.72 1.74 3.01
CA GLY A 50 -8.65 2.67 3.35
C GLY A 50 -8.10 2.31 4.73
N SER A 51 -6.94 2.85 5.07
CA SER A 51 -6.22 2.52 6.31
C SER A 51 -7.07 2.74 7.57
N ASN A 52 -7.65 3.93 7.74
CA ASN A 52 -8.52 4.24 8.87
C ASN A 52 -9.85 3.49 8.81
N HIS A 53 -10.45 3.34 7.62
CA HIS A 53 -11.70 2.58 7.47
C HIS A 53 -11.52 1.12 7.89
N VAL A 54 -10.45 0.45 7.46
CA VAL A 54 -10.14 -0.92 7.85
C VAL A 54 -9.86 -0.99 9.35
N ALA A 55 -9.03 -0.10 9.87
CA ALA A 55 -8.69 -0.05 11.30
C ALA A 55 -9.93 0.08 12.19
N LEU A 56 -10.80 1.05 11.93
CA LEU A 56 -12.00 1.31 12.73
C LEU A 56 -13.05 0.21 12.61
N ARG A 57 -13.14 -0.45 11.45
CA ARG A 57 -14.20 -1.42 11.18
C ARG A 57 -13.86 -2.83 11.62
N TYR A 58 -12.58 -3.22 11.54
CA TYR A 58 -12.16 -4.60 11.75
C TYR A 58 -11.27 -4.80 12.97
N PHE A 59 -10.58 -3.77 13.48
CA PHE A 59 -9.66 -3.90 14.61
C PHE A 59 -10.27 -3.31 15.88
N LYS A 60 -10.83 -4.16 16.74
CA LYS A 60 -11.41 -3.72 18.02
C LYS A 60 -10.35 -3.66 19.13
N HIS A 61 -9.24 -4.38 18.95
CA HIS A 61 -8.11 -4.38 19.86
C HIS A 61 -6.94 -3.59 19.27
N ASN A 62 -6.05 -3.12 20.14
CA ASN A 62 -4.79 -2.52 19.74
C ASN A 62 -3.62 -3.15 20.54
N PRO A 63 -2.78 -4.00 19.91
CA PRO A 63 -2.82 -4.39 18.49
C PRO A 63 -4.06 -5.23 18.14
N PRO A 64 -4.41 -5.36 16.84
CA PRO A 64 -5.49 -6.26 16.44
C PRO A 64 -5.19 -7.71 16.84
N THR A 65 -6.23 -8.49 17.10
CA THR A 65 -6.03 -9.93 17.32
C THR A 65 -5.77 -10.66 16.00
N PRO A 66 -5.18 -11.88 16.02
CA PRO A 66 -5.02 -12.69 14.82
C PRO A 66 -6.34 -12.87 14.04
N ASP A 67 -7.45 -13.19 14.73
CA ASP A 67 -8.76 -13.36 14.10
C ASP A 67 -9.29 -12.08 13.45
N GLU A 68 -9.05 -10.92 14.07
CA GLU A 68 -9.40 -9.61 13.51
C GLU A 68 -8.58 -9.31 12.25
N MET A 69 -7.29 -9.66 12.26
CA MET A 69 -6.41 -9.54 11.11
C MET A 69 -6.86 -10.46 9.96
N GLU A 70 -7.15 -11.73 10.22
CA GLU A 70 -7.67 -12.67 9.21
C GLU A 70 -8.96 -12.15 8.57
N THR A 71 -9.87 -11.60 9.38
CA THR A 71 -11.10 -10.97 8.88
C THR A 71 -10.80 -9.79 7.97
N ALA A 72 -9.86 -8.93 8.35
CA ALA A 72 -9.46 -7.79 7.54
C ALA A 72 -8.75 -8.21 6.24
N ILE A 73 -7.90 -9.25 6.29
CA ILE A 73 -7.24 -9.83 5.11
C ILE A 73 -8.29 -10.24 4.08
N MET A 74 -9.30 -11.01 4.47
CA MET A 74 -10.34 -11.46 3.53
C MET A 74 -11.02 -10.30 2.81
N VAL A 75 -11.38 -9.24 3.54
CA VAL A 75 -12.05 -8.06 2.95
C VAL A 75 -11.13 -7.29 2.01
N VAL A 76 -9.88 -7.08 2.41
CA VAL A 76 -8.90 -6.37 1.58
C VAL A 76 -8.58 -7.18 0.33
N GLU A 77 -8.39 -8.50 0.47
CA GLU A 77 -8.15 -9.43 -0.64
C GLU A 77 -9.28 -9.39 -1.66
N ASP A 78 -10.54 -9.47 -1.23
CA ASP A 78 -11.70 -9.39 -2.12
C ASP A 78 -11.71 -8.09 -2.95
N GLU A 79 -11.41 -6.95 -2.31
CA GLU A 79 -11.35 -5.65 -2.99
C GLU A 79 -10.20 -5.57 -4.00
N VAL A 80 -9.05 -6.15 -3.68
CA VAL A 80 -7.86 -6.20 -4.56
C VAL A 80 -8.12 -7.13 -5.75
N ILE A 81 -8.64 -8.34 -5.51
CA ILE A 81 -8.97 -9.31 -6.56
C ILE A 81 -9.99 -8.72 -7.54
N ARG A 82 -11.01 -8.00 -7.02
CA ARG A 82 -12.04 -7.37 -7.86
C ARG A 82 -11.45 -6.45 -8.94
N ILE A 83 -10.41 -5.69 -8.61
CA ILE A 83 -9.81 -4.72 -9.54
C ILE A 83 -8.67 -5.32 -10.39
N SER A 84 -8.25 -6.55 -10.11
CA SER A 84 -7.13 -7.22 -10.79
C SER A 84 -7.20 -7.18 -12.33
N PRO A 85 -8.37 -7.35 -12.99
CA PRO A 85 -8.46 -7.26 -14.45
C PRO A 85 -8.18 -5.86 -15.03
N ALA A 86 -8.34 -4.80 -14.23
CA ALA A 86 -8.15 -3.42 -14.65
C ALA A 86 -6.72 -2.90 -14.39
N VAL A 87 -5.93 -3.62 -13.58
CA VAL A 87 -4.55 -3.25 -13.23
C VAL A 87 -3.58 -4.06 -14.09
N ASN A 88 -2.67 -3.36 -14.76
CA ASN A 88 -1.64 -4.03 -15.54
C ASN A 88 -0.47 -4.46 -14.64
N LYS A 89 -0.29 -5.76 -14.48
CA LYS A 89 0.76 -6.37 -13.64
C LYS A 89 2.20 -6.13 -14.15
N THR A 90 2.38 -5.76 -15.41
CA THR A 90 3.71 -5.42 -15.97
C THR A 90 4.05 -3.95 -15.84
N SER A 91 3.12 -3.13 -15.33
CA SER A 91 3.39 -1.72 -15.04
C SER A 91 4.36 -1.58 -13.87
N GLN A 92 5.06 -0.45 -13.81
CA GLN A 92 5.78 -0.06 -12.61
C GLN A 92 4.76 0.43 -11.57
N LEU A 93 4.80 -0.15 -10.37
CA LEU A 93 3.99 0.31 -9.25
C LEU A 93 4.70 1.48 -8.55
N ILE A 94 4.02 2.62 -8.46
CA ILE A 94 4.55 3.85 -7.86
C ILE A 94 3.58 4.40 -6.82
N THR A 95 4.10 5.12 -5.85
CA THR A 95 3.33 5.95 -4.92
C THR A 95 4.09 7.23 -4.57
N THR A 96 3.34 8.28 -4.21
CA THR A 96 3.89 9.47 -3.53
C THR A 96 3.41 9.56 -2.07
N ASP A 97 2.73 8.52 -1.58
CA ASP A 97 2.13 8.47 -0.26
C ASP A 97 3.21 8.50 0.85
N GLY A 98 3.20 9.57 1.64
CA GLY A 98 4.13 9.77 2.75
C GLY A 98 4.07 8.66 3.80
N TYR A 99 2.92 8.02 4.01
CA TYR A 99 2.79 6.90 4.94
C TYR A 99 3.43 5.62 4.40
N ILE A 100 3.42 5.40 3.08
CA ILE A 100 4.19 4.29 2.47
C ILE A 100 5.69 4.59 2.54
N ALA A 101 6.07 5.87 2.41
CA ALA A 101 7.45 6.29 2.64
C ALA A 101 7.93 6.06 4.08
N GLU A 102 7.04 6.16 5.07
CA GLU A 102 7.30 5.79 6.46
C GLU A 102 7.47 4.28 6.63
N ILE A 103 6.62 3.45 6.01
CA ILE A 103 6.79 1.99 5.99
C ILE A 103 8.15 1.60 5.41
N ALA A 104 8.56 2.23 4.29
CA ALA A 104 9.86 1.99 3.68
C ALA A 104 11.02 2.35 4.62
N HIS A 105 10.91 3.46 5.35
CA HIS A 105 11.89 3.84 6.35
C HIS A 105 11.97 2.84 7.51
N LEU A 106 10.82 2.40 8.04
CA LEU A 106 10.74 1.39 9.10
C LEU A 106 11.28 0.02 8.64
N ALA A 107 11.22 -0.28 7.35
CA ALA A 107 11.83 -1.45 6.73
C ALA A 107 13.37 -1.33 6.60
N GLY A 108 13.96 -0.22 7.03
CA GLY A 108 15.40 0.02 7.01
C GLY A 108 15.92 0.57 5.68
N LEU A 109 15.05 1.02 4.78
CA LEU A 109 15.46 1.58 3.49
C LEU A 109 15.95 3.03 3.66
N PRO A 110 16.98 3.44 2.91
CA PRO A 110 17.54 4.78 3.01
C PRO A 110 16.52 5.82 2.53
N THR A 111 16.52 6.99 3.19
CA THR A 111 15.73 8.13 2.72
C THR A 111 16.39 8.75 1.51
N GLN A 112 15.71 8.67 0.36
CA GLN A 112 16.16 9.16 -0.94
C GLN A 112 14.96 9.76 -1.70
N ALA A 113 15.21 10.44 -2.82
CA ALA A 113 14.17 10.97 -3.69
C ALA A 113 13.31 9.84 -4.32
N GLU A 114 13.94 8.70 -4.58
CA GLU A 114 13.31 7.48 -5.06
C GLU A 114 13.70 6.32 -4.15
N ILE A 115 12.73 5.62 -3.58
CA ILE A 115 12.94 4.45 -2.72
C ILE A 115 12.23 3.26 -3.33
N VAL A 116 12.97 2.20 -3.64
CA VAL A 116 12.39 0.94 -4.13
C VAL A 116 12.22 -0.01 -2.95
N MET A 117 10.97 -0.32 -2.61
CA MET A 117 10.61 -1.26 -1.55
C MET A 117 10.08 -2.56 -2.17
N SER A 118 10.76 -3.68 -1.92
CA SER A 118 10.33 -5.00 -2.42
C SER A 118 9.13 -5.56 -1.66
N LEU A 119 8.38 -6.45 -2.31
CA LEU A 119 7.34 -7.25 -1.64
C LEU A 119 7.90 -8.00 -0.43
N GLU A 120 9.09 -8.59 -0.56
CA GLU A 120 9.78 -9.26 0.56
C GLU A 120 10.01 -8.31 1.76
N SER A 121 10.32 -7.04 1.50
CA SER A 121 10.47 -6.05 2.57
C SER A 121 9.15 -5.74 3.25
N VAL A 122 8.05 -5.66 2.49
CA VAL A 122 6.69 -5.50 3.02
C VAL A 122 6.28 -6.74 3.83
N GLU A 123 6.58 -7.95 3.36
CA GLU A 123 6.31 -9.20 4.08
C GLU A 123 7.08 -9.27 5.40
N ARG A 124 8.37 -8.90 5.43
CA ARG A 124 9.13 -8.82 6.69
C ARG A 124 8.55 -7.79 7.66
N MET A 125 8.01 -6.66 7.16
CA MET A 125 7.29 -5.71 7.99
C MET A 125 6.01 -6.34 8.58
N PHE A 126 5.31 -7.13 7.78
CA PHE A 126 4.11 -7.83 8.23
C PHE A 126 4.44 -8.93 9.27
N ASP A 127 5.57 -9.63 9.14
CA ASP A 127 6.05 -10.58 10.15
C ASP A 127 6.30 -9.92 11.51
N ARG A 128 6.86 -8.70 11.52
CA ARG A 128 7.03 -7.88 12.73
C ARG A 128 5.67 -7.55 13.37
N LEU A 129 4.69 -7.15 12.55
CA LEU A 129 3.32 -6.92 13.02
C LEU A 129 2.70 -8.21 13.58
N ALA A 130 2.91 -9.35 12.94
CA ALA A 130 2.45 -10.65 13.43
C ALA A 130 3.06 -11.00 14.79
N ALA A 131 4.35 -10.73 14.99
CA ALA A 131 4.99 -10.93 16.28
C ALA A 131 4.37 -10.05 17.39
N VAL A 132 3.95 -8.82 17.05
CA VAL A 132 3.23 -7.92 17.97
C VAL A 132 1.85 -8.48 18.32
N MET A 133 1.08 -8.96 17.35
CA MET A 133 -0.21 -9.62 17.59
C MET A 133 -0.08 -10.87 18.47
N MET A 134 1.09 -11.52 18.45
CA MET A 134 1.43 -12.68 19.28
C MET A 134 2.03 -12.31 20.65
N GLY A 135 2.03 -11.02 21.02
CA GLY A 135 2.37 -10.56 22.37
C GLY A 135 3.74 -9.87 22.50
N ARG A 136 4.49 -9.66 21.40
CA ARG A 136 5.63 -8.73 21.44
C ARG A 136 5.15 -7.29 21.50
N THR A 137 6.00 -6.40 22.01
CA THR A 137 5.69 -4.97 22.00
C THR A 137 6.01 -4.35 20.65
N ALA A 138 5.20 -3.41 20.18
CA ALA A 138 5.48 -2.67 18.95
C ALA A 138 6.84 -1.95 18.99
N ALA A 139 7.21 -1.41 20.16
CA ALA A 139 8.50 -0.76 20.37
C ALA A 139 9.69 -1.73 20.19
N SER A 140 9.61 -2.96 20.72
CA SER A 140 10.68 -3.96 20.53
C SER A 140 10.78 -4.42 19.08
N GLU A 141 9.65 -4.46 18.38
CA GLU A 141 9.61 -4.75 16.95
C GLU A 141 9.88 -3.51 16.10
N GLY A 142 10.13 -2.33 16.68
CA GLY A 142 10.46 -1.08 15.98
C GLY A 142 9.38 -0.59 15.01
N ILE A 143 8.11 -0.84 15.28
CA ILE A 143 6.97 -0.39 14.46
C ILE A 143 5.99 0.45 15.28
N PRO A 144 5.15 1.29 14.63
CA PRO A 144 4.06 1.98 15.28
C PRO A 144 3.07 1.00 15.92
N ALA A 145 2.50 1.42 17.04
CA ALA A 145 1.51 0.65 17.80
C ALA A 145 0.07 1.04 17.45
N ASP A 146 -0.18 1.72 16.34
CA ASP A 146 -1.53 2.13 15.95
C ASP A 146 -2.13 1.19 14.89
N ASN A 147 -3.44 1.03 14.97
CA ASN A 147 -4.20 0.15 14.09
C ASN A 147 -4.25 0.65 12.64
N GLU A 148 -4.07 1.95 12.41
CA GLU A 148 -4.06 2.53 11.07
C GLU A 148 -2.80 2.14 10.30
N PHE A 149 -1.64 2.11 10.97
CA PHE A 149 -0.41 1.53 10.44
C PHE A 149 -0.60 0.05 10.07
N ALA A 150 -1.17 -0.75 10.98
CA ALA A 150 -1.44 -2.18 10.72
C ALA A 150 -2.34 -2.37 9.48
N ALA A 151 -3.40 -1.59 9.37
CA ALA A 151 -4.32 -1.63 8.24
C ALA A 151 -3.67 -1.19 6.92
N ARG A 152 -2.85 -0.13 6.95
CA ARG A 152 -2.15 0.35 5.75
C ARG A 152 -1.12 -0.67 5.25
N LEU A 153 -0.35 -1.27 6.17
CA LEU A 153 0.60 -2.32 5.85
C LEU A 153 -0.10 -3.55 5.28
N LEU A 154 -1.25 -3.93 5.84
CA LEU A 154 -2.11 -4.98 5.31
C LEU A 154 -2.56 -4.68 3.86
N ILE A 155 -3.15 -3.50 3.61
CA ILE A 155 -3.62 -3.11 2.28
C ILE A 155 -2.47 -3.16 1.26
N LEU A 156 -1.30 -2.62 1.62
CA LEU A 156 -0.13 -2.64 0.75
C LEU A 156 0.33 -4.07 0.45
N ARG A 157 0.41 -4.93 1.48
CA ARG A 157 0.80 -6.34 1.34
C ARG A 157 -0.12 -7.07 0.37
N GLU A 158 -1.43 -7.05 0.63
CA GLU A 158 -2.40 -7.77 -0.21
C GLU A 158 -2.42 -7.24 -1.64
N PHE A 159 -2.32 -5.92 -1.81
CA PHE A 159 -2.26 -5.30 -3.13
C PHE A 159 -1.05 -5.80 -3.93
N MET A 160 0.15 -5.73 -3.35
CA MET A 160 1.37 -6.17 -4.04
C MET A 160 1.37 -7.68 -4.28
N HIS A 161 0.94 -8.48 -3.30
CA HIS A 161 0.95 -9.93 -3.37
C HIS A 161 -0.02 -10.46 -4.45
N HIS A 162 -1.30 -10.07 -4.40
CA HIS A 162 -2.33 -10.58 -5.32
C HIS A 162 -2.23 -10.02 -6.74
N LEU A 163 -1.75 -8.77 -6.89
CA LEU A 163 -1.51 -8.18 -8.22
C LEU A 163 -0.09 -8.48 -8.73
N GLN A 164 0.71 -9.21 -7.97
CA GLN A 164 2.04 -9.73 -8.35
C GLN A 164 3.07 -8.63 -8.64
N PHE A 165 2.98 -7.50 -7.93
CA PHE A 165 4.02 -6.48 -7.96
C PHE A 165 5.17 -6.89 -7.04
N SER A 166 6.36 -7.09 -7.61
CA SER A 166 7.56 -7.47 -6.85
C SER A 166 8.17 -6.31 -6.05
N ALA A 167 7.85 -5.07 -6.42
CA ALA A 167 8.31 -3.87 -5.73
C ALA A 167 7.37 -2.69 -5.99
N ILE A 168 7.42 -1.71 -5.08
CA ILE A 168 6.83 -0.39 -5.21
C ILE A 168 7.92 0.67 -5.17
N THR A 169 7.86 1.63 -6.08
CA THR A 169 8.70 2.83 -6.07
C THR A 169 7.99 3.95 -5.31
N VAL A 170 8.59 4.44 -4.24
CA VAL A 170 8.13 5.62 -3.51
C VAL A 170 8.89 6.84 -4.02
N LEU A 171 8.15 7.83 -4.55
CA LEU A 171 8.69 9.12 -4.97
C LEU A 171 8.40 10.18 -3.91
N ARG A 172 9.41 11.02 -3.59
CA ARG A 172 9.34 12.11 -2.61
C ARG A 172 9.55 13.48 -3.23
#